data_AF-J7G886-F1
#
_entry.id   AF-J7G886-F1
#
_cell.length_a   1.000
_cell.length_b   1.000
_cell.length_c   1.000
_cell.angle_alpha   90.00
_cell.angle_beta   90.00
_cell.angle_gamma   90.00
#
_symmetry.space_group_name_H-M   'P 1'
#
loop_
_entity.id
_entity.type
_entity.pdbx_description
1 polymer ?
#
loop_
_entity_poly.entity_id
_entity_poly.type
_entity_poly.pdbx_seq_one_letter_code
_entity_poly.pdbx_strand_id
1 'polypeptide(L)'
;MWFFYCFFLQKINYQLCLLYISKKKFKFTRFLIYSIFVFNAYQLKFYLSNNIRFTVMNRIWCPAFGTTERCDIAIRVSFVGILFGIFMLSTVFFSLLDKKERLKKIYRFEIQFIILQFILWLALAFVIFRWNREIGAKGNDIFKIYLHILKAILLLSIGMWIVSHEEKLKIKKKIDFH
;
A
#
# COMPACT_ATOMS: atom_id res chain seq x y z
N MET A 1 -10.44 -7.49 -19.88
CA MET A 1 -9.04 -7.01 -19.71
C MET A 1 -8.61 -6.88 -18.23
N TRP A 2 -9.44 -6.36 -17.31
CA TRP A 2 -9.09 -6.15 -15.88
C TRP A 2 -8.97 -7.43 -15.03
N PHE A 3 -9.72 -8.49 -15.35
CA PHE A 3 -9.64 -9.78 -14.67
C PHE A 3 -8.27 -10.46 -14.85
N PHE A 4 -7.67 -10.31 -16.03
CA PHE A 4 -6.32 -10.78 -16.30
C PHE A 4 -5.28 -10.04 -15.47
N TYR A 5 -5.49 -8.76 -15.16
CA TYR A 5 -4.55 -7.92 -14.41
C TYR A 5 -4.50 -8.29 -12.91
N CYS A 6 -5.65 -8.58 -12.29
CA CYS A 6 -5.71 -9.09 -10.91
C CYS A 6 -5.07 -10.49 -10.79
N PHE A 7 -5.30 -11.35 -11.77
CA PHE A 7 -4.68 -12.69 -11.83
C PHE A 7 -3.16 -12.59 -12.01
N PHE A 8 -2.69 -11.65 -12.83
CA PHE A 8 -1.27 -11.40 -13.07
C PHE A 8 -0.57 -10.84 -11.82
N LEU A 9 -1.18 -9.89 -11.11
CA LEU A 9 -0.68 -9.34 -9.84
C LEU A 9 -0.63 -10.39 -8.73
N GLN A 10 -1.61 -11.30 -8.68
CA GLN A 10 -1.63 -12.39 -7.71
C GLN A 10 -0.52 -13.42 -7.97
N LYS A 11 -0.23 -13.72 -9.25
CA LYS A 11 0.91 -14.56 -9.66
C LYS A 11 2.26 -13.88 -9.39
N ILE A 12 2.37 -12.58 -9.63
CA ILE A 12 3.58 -11.78 -9.35
C ILE A 12 3.86 -11.70 -7.85
N ASN A 13 2.83 -11.53 -7.00
CA ASN A 13 3.00 -11.55 -5.53
C ASN A 13 3.58 -12.88 -5.04
N TYR A 14 3.19 -14.01 -5.64
CA TYR A 14 3.73 -15.33 -5.32
C TYR A 14 5.18 -15.50 -5.83
N GLN A 15 5.49 -15.02 -7.04
CA GLN A 15 6.84 -15.10 -7.61
C GLN A 15 7.84 -14.15 -6.94
N LEU A 16 7.38 -13.00 -6.42
CA LEU A 16 8.20 -12.09 -5.62
C LEU A 16 8.62 -12.71 -4.29
N CYS A 17 7.76 -13.56 -3.71
CA CYS A 17 8.09 -14.37 -2.54
C CYS A 17 9.24 -15.37 -2.83
N LEU A 18 9.34 -15.87 -4.08
CA LEU A 18 10.40 -16.80 -4.52
C LEU A 18 11.72 -16.10 -4.92
N LEU A 19 11.70 -14.82 -5.30
CA LEU A 19 12.91 -14.05 -5.68
C LEU A 19 13.82 -13.69 -4.49
N TYR A 20 13.44 -14.08 -3.27
CA TYR A 20 14.00 -13.68 -1.98
C TYR A 20 15.42 -14.19 -1.65
N ILE A 21 16.01 -15.07 -2.47
CA ILE A 21 17.18 -15.89 -2.07
C ILE A 21 18.56 -15.24 -2.34
N SER A 22 18.69 -14.01 -2.87
CA SER A 22 20.03 -13.39 -3.12
C SER A 22 20.17 -11.93 -2.67
N LYS A 23 21.33 -11.59 -2.07
CA LYS A 23 21.66 -10.24 -1.50
C LYS A 23 21.50 -9.08 -2.50
N LYS A 24 21.82 -9.28 -3.79
CA LYS A 24 21.58 -8.25 -4.84
C LYS A 24 20.10 -8.14 -5.24
N LYS A 25 19.33 -9.22 -5.05
CA LYS A 25 17.88 -9.23 -5.32
C LYS A 25 17.09 -8.51 -4.23
N PHE A 26 17.60 -8.41 -3.00
CA PHE A 26 16.83 -7.84 -1.87
C PHE A 26 16.47 -6.36 -2.03
N LYS A 27 17.43 -5.50 -2.42
CA LYS A 27 17.16 -4.07 -2.68
C LYS A 27 16.19 -3.89 -3.84
N PHE A 28 16.33 -4.71 -4.88
CA PHE A 28 15.43 -4.74 -6.01
C PHE A 28 14.02 -5.21 -5.61
N THR A 29 13.91 -6.24 -4.76
CA THR A 29 12.63 -6.71 -4.21
C THR A 29 11.95 -5.61 -3.39
N ARG A 30 12.68 -4.87 -2.55
CA ARG A 30 12.13 -3.70 -1.81
C ARG A 30 11.61 -2.63 -2.75
N PHE A 31 12.44 -2.22 -3.70
CA PHE A 31 12.05 -1.24 -4.72
C PHE A 31 10.77 -1.67 -5.45
N LEU A 32 10.70 -2.93 -5.85
CA LEU A 32 9.58 -3.48 -6.59
C LEU A 32 8.31 -3.55 -5.73
N ILE A 33 8.39 -4.04 -4.49
CA ILE A 33 7.25 -4.05 -3.55
C ILE A 33 6.73 -2.63 -3.30
N TYR A 34 7.62 -1.65 -3.06
CA TYR A 34 7.22 -0.27 -2.76
C TYR A 34 6.62 0.40 -4.01
N SER A 35 7.14 0.10 -5.19
CA SER A 35 6.59 0.58 -6.46
C SER A 35 5.18 0.03 -6.69
N ILE A 36 4.97 -1.28 -6.47
CA ILE A 36 3.64 -1.90 -6.56
C ILE A 36 2.69 -1.28 -5.54
N PHE A 37 3.15 -1.02 -4.31
CA PHE A 37 2.34 -0.39 -3.29
C PHE A 37 1.89 1.03 -3.69
N VAL A 38 2.81 1.89 -4.15
CA VAL A 38 2.48 3.23 -4.66
C VAL A 38 1.49 3.16 -5.81
N PHE A 39 1.72 2.24 -6.74
CA PHE A 39 0.83 2.05 -7.89
C PHE A 39 -0.59 1.63 -7.48
N ASN A 40 -0.73 0.71 -6.52
CA ASN A 40 -2.04 0.30 -6.00
C ASN A 40 -2.73 1.45 -5.24
N ALA A 41 -1.99 2.23 -4.43
CA ALA A 41 -2.55 3.40 -3.75
C ALA A 41 -3.00 4.49 -4.74
N TYR A 42 -2.22 4.69 -5.82
CA TYR A 42 -2.59 5.58 -6.92
C TYR A 42 -3.84 5.11 -7.66
N GLN A 43 -3.90 3.82 -8.02
CA GLN A 43 -5.07 3.23 -8.64
C GLN A 43 -6.32 3.39 -7.77
N LEU A 44 -6.19 3.18 -6.45
CA LEU A 44 -7.29 3.40 -5.51
C LEU A 44 -7.77 4.84 -5.54
N LYS A 45 -6.85 5.81 -5.43
CA LYS A 45 -7.18 7.25 -5.52
C LYS A 45 -7.86 7.59 -6.85
N PHE A 46 -7.31 7.13 -7.97
CA PHE A 46 -7.84 7.38 -9.30
C PHE A 46 -9.25 6.79 -9.45
N TYR A 47 -9.44 5.55 -9.01
CA TYR A 47 -10.73 4.87 -9.06
C TYR A 47 -11.79 5.60 -8.22
N LEU A 48 -11.45 5.98 -6.99
CA LEU A 48 -12.31 6.79 -6.12
C LEU A 48 -12.66 8.15 -6.75
N SER A 49 -11.66 8.84 -7.32
CA SER A 49 -11.83 10.20 -7.83
C SER A 49 -12.66 10.24 -9.11
N ASN A 50 -12.53 9.24 -9.99
CA ASN A 50 -13.11 9.28 -11.33
C ASN A 50 -14.39 8.46 -11.47
N ASN A 51 -14.54 7.37 -10.72
CA ASN A 51 -15.68 6.45 -10.88
C ASN A 51 -16.72 6.57 -9.76
N ILE A 52 -16.36 7.23 -8.65
CA ILE A 52 -17.23 7.29 -7.47
C ILE A 52 -17.67 8.74 -7.18
N ARG A 53 -16.91 9.75 -7.61
CA ARG A 53 -17.26 11.16 -7.42
C ARG A 53 -18.03 11.69 -8.63
N PHE A 54 -19.34 11.83 -8.50
CA PHE A 54 -20.18 12.47 -9.51
C PHE A 54 -20.49 13.91 -9.08
N THR A 55 -20.56 14.83 -10.03
CA THR A 55 -21.03 16.20 -9.79
C THR A 55 -22.46 16.32 -10.31
N VAL A 56 -23.42 16.54 -9.42
CA VAL A 56 -24.84 16.76 -9.76
C VAL A 56 -25.22 18.13 -9.25
N MET A 57 -25.58 19.05 -10.15
CA MET A 57 -25.98 20.43 -9.81
C MET A 57 -25.01 21.14 -8.83
N ASN A 58 -23.71 21.14 -9.14
CA ASN A 58 -22.63 21.69 -8.31
C ASN A 58 -22.43 21.05 -6.93
N ARG A 59 -23.15 19.97 -6.62
CA ARG A 59 -22.92 19.16 -5.41
C ARG A 59 -22.22 17.87 -5.80
N ILE A 60 -21.19 17.52 -5.05
CA ILE A 60 -20.50 16.24 -5.20
C ILE A 60 -21.42 15.15 -4.64
N TRP A 61 -21.47 14.00 -5.27
CA TRP A 61 -22.24 12.85 -4.80
C TRP A 61 -21.42 11.58 -4.96
N CYS A 62 -21.35 10.76 -3.91
CA CYS A 62 -20.62 9.50 -3.92
C CYS A 62 -21.54 8.32 -3.62
N PRO A 63 -22.17 7.71 -4.65
CA PRO A 63 -23.16 6.65 -4.47
C PRO A 63 -22.59 5.41 -3.80
N ALA A 64 -21.28 5.13 -3.94
CA ALA A 64 -20.64 3.98 -3.29
C ALA A 64 -20.38 4.17 -1.78
N PHE A 65 -20.51 5.40 -1.26
CA PHE A 65 -20.27 5.70 0.16
C PHE A 65 -21.47 6.38 0.84
N GLY A 66 -22.51 6.75 0.09
CA GLY A 66 -23.72 7.40 0.59
C GLY A 66 -23.55 8.91 0.87
N THR A 67 -22.34 9.37 1.18
CA THR A 67 -22.05 10.80 1.43
C THR A 67 -20.73 11.25 0.79
N THR A 68 -20.60 12.56 0.58
CA THR A 68 -19.39 13.22 0.06
C THR A 68 -18.21 13.12 1.01
N GLU A 69 -18.43 13.35 2.30
CA GLU A 69 -17.38 13.34 3.33
C GLU A 69 -16.65 12.00 3.39
N ARG A 70 -17.40 10.89 3.32
CA ARG A 70 -16.85 9.52 3.34
C ARG A 70 -15.93 9.26 2.15
N CYS A 71 -16.32 9.79 0.99
CA CYS A 71 -15.56 9.73 -0.25
C CYS A 71 -14.26 10.54 -0.17
N ASP A 72 -14.33 11.77 0.37
CA ASP A 72 -13.17 12.63 0.58
C ASP A 72 -12.19 12.01 1.58
N ILE A 73 -12.67 11.37 2.65
CA ILE A 73 -11.82 10.62 3.59
C ILE A 73 -11.07 9.50 2.85
N ALA A 74 -11.77 8.68 2.06
CA ALA A 74 -11.13 7.58 1.32
C ALA A 74 -10.09 8.09 0.30
N ILE A 75 -10.36 9.21 -0.38
CA ILE A 75 -9.43 9.85 -1.32
C ILE A 75 -8.20 10.40 -0.58
N ARG A 76 -8.40 11.10 0.55
CA ARG A 76 -7.30 11.64 1.37
C ARG A 76 -6.42 10.52 1.91
N VAL A 77 -7.01 9.46 2.45
CA VAL A 77 -6.27 8.28 2.93
C VAL A 77 -5.46 7.63 1.80
N SER A 78 -6.04 7.50 0.61
CA SER A 78 -5.32 6.97 -0.56
C SER A 78 -4.15 7.87 -0.97
N PHE A 79 -4.33 9.19 -0.92
CA PHE A 79 -3.26 10.15 -1.19
C PHE A 79 -2.14 10.09 -0.16
N VAL A 80 -2.48 10.00 1.13
CA VAL A 80 -1.51 9.79 2.21
C VAL A 80 -0.72 8.50 1.98
N GLY A 81 -1.38 7.42 1.54
CA GLY A 81 -0.71 6.17 1.16
C GLY A 81 0.28 6.32 0.00
N ILE A 82 -0.03 7.15 -1.00
CA ILE A 82 0.92 7.46 -2.10
C ILE A 82 2.16 8.17 -1.54
N LEU A 83 1.96 9.22 -0.71
CA LEU A 83 3.06 9.98 -0.12
C LEU A 83 3.97 9.08 0.73
N PHE A 84 3.39 8.20 1.54
CA PHE A 84 4.16 7.21 2.30
C PHE A 84 4.92 6.26 1.39
N GLY A 85 4.29 5.70 0.36
CA GLY A 85 4.98 4.81 -0.57
C GLY A 85 6.16 5.49 -1.29
N ILE A 86 6.01 6.77 -1.67
CA ILE A 86 7.10 7.57 -2.25
C ILE A 86 8.22 7.80 -1.23
N PHE A 87 7.88 8.13 0.01
CA PHE A 87 8.85 8.25 1.09
C PHE A 87 9.65 6.95 1.26
N MET A 88 8.98 5.80 1.28
CA MET A 88 9.61 4.47 1.38
C MET A 88 10.48 4.14 0.15
N LEU A 89 10.08 4.54 -1.05
CA LEU A 89 10.95 4.43 -2.23
C LEU A 89 12.21 5.28 -2.08
N SER A 90 12.08 6.50 -1.55
CA SER A 90 13.22 7.38 -1.31
C SER A 90 14.24 6.75 -0.34
N THR A 91 13.79 6.03 0.70
CA THR A 91 14.70 5.36 1.64
C THR A 91 15.50 4.25 0.96
N VAL A 92 14.96 3.58 -0.05
CA VAL A 92 15.72 2.61 -0.87
C VAL A 92 16.85 3.31 -1.62
N PHE A 93 16.61 4.48 -2.21
CA PHE A 93 17.66 5.26 -2.88
C PHE A 93 18.72 5.76 -1.89
N PHE A 94 18.32 6.29 -0.73
CA PHE A 94 19.27 6.68 0.32
C PHE A 94 20.11 5.49 0.82
N SER A 95 19.53 4.29 0.86
CA SER A 95 20.25 3.07 1.24
C SER A 95 21.35 2.64 0.24
N LEU A 96 21.39 3.23 -0.96
CA LEU A 96 22.46 3.02 -1.94
C LEU A 96 23.66 3.93 -1.69
N LEU A 97 23.45 5.10 -1.08
CA LEU A 97 24.45 6.17 -0.99
C LEU A 97 25.17 6.20 0.38
N ASP A 98 24.54 5.70 1.45
CA ASP A 98 24.92 6.08 2.81
C ASP A 98 25.73 5.05 3.62
N LYS A 99 26.49 5.55 4.62
CA LYS A 99 27.33 4.74 5.54
C LYS A 99 26.48 3.95 6.56
N LYS A 100 26.99 2.80 7.02
CA LYS A 100 26.31 1.76 7.84
C LYS A 100 25.50 2.26 9.05
N GLU A 101 25.90 3.35 9.71
CA GLU A 101 25.21 3.85 10.91
C GLU A 101 23.89 4.59 10.62
N ARG A 102 23.84 5.39 9.55
CA ARG A 102 22.60 6.10 9.15
C ARG A 102 21.53 5.13 8.68
N LEU A 103 21.94 4.04 8.05
CA LEU A 103 21.07 2.93 7.65
C LEU A 103 20.26 2.35 8.82
N LYS A 104 20.87 2.14 10.00
CA LYS A 104 20.15 1.62 11.19
C LYS A 104 18.98 2.53 11.61
N LYS A 105 19.15 3.84 11.55
CA LYS A 105 18.09 4.81 11.88
C LYS A 105 16.98 4.77 10.82
N ILE A 106 17.34 4.77 9.54
CA ILE A 106 16.39 4.69 8.41
C ILE A 106 15.49 3.45 8.54
N TYR A 107 16.05 2.27 8.80
CA TYR A 107 15.26 1.04 8.97
C TYR A 107 14.29 1.07 10.15
N ARG A 108 14.66 1.75 11.25
CA ARG A 108 13.77 1.88 12.41
C ARG A 108 12.56 2.75 12.05
N PHE A 109 12.78 3.87 11.39
CA PHE A 109 11.69 4.73 10.91
C PHE A 109 10.82 4.01 9.89
N GLU A 110 11.44 3.30 8.95
CA GLU A 110 10.74 2.53 7.92
C GLU A 110 9.74 1.52 8.52
N ILE A 111 10.16 0.74 9.50
CA ILE A 111 9.27 -0.22 10.19
C ILE A 111 8.11 0.50 10.90
N GLN A 112 8.39 1.63 11.57
CA GLN A 112 7.34 2.42 12.25
C GLN A 112 6.31 2.95 11.23
N PHE A 113 6.78 3.44 10.08
CA PHE A 113 5.91 3.90 9.01
C PHE A 113 5.07 2.77 8.41
N ILE A 114 5.63 1.57 8.21
CA ILE A 114 4.87 0.42 7.71
C ILE A 114 3.75 0.05 8.69
N ILE A 115 4.03 0.03 9.99
CA ILE A 115 3.03 -0.29 11.02
C ILE A 115 1.92 0.76 11.04
N LEU A 116 2.29 2.05 11.05
CA LEU A 116 1.32 3.15 11.02
C LEU A 116 0.44 3.04 9.77
N GLN A 117 1.04 2.77 8.61
CA GLN A 117 0.33 2.65 7.35
C GLN A 117 -0.59 1.44 7.32
N PHE A 118 -0.17 0.32 7.89
CA PHE A 118 -1.01 -0.88 8.03
C PHE A 118 -2.23 -0.59 8.89
N ILE A 119 -2.05 0.06 10.05
CA ILE A 119 -3.16 0.45 10.93
C ILE A 119 -4.13 1.39 10.21
N LEU A 120 -3.61 2.36 9.46
CA LEU A 120 -4.41 3.32 8.70
C LEU A 120 -5.25 2.64 7.61
N TRP A 121 -4.68 1.69 6.88
CA TRP A 121 -5.42 0.89 5.90
C TRP A 121 -6.44 -0.06 6.54
N LEU A 122 -6.14 -0.60 7.71
CA LEU A 122 -7.04 -1.49 8.45
C LEU A 122 -8.24 -0.71 9.03
N ALA A 123 -7.98 0.50 9.57
CA ALA A 123 -9.02 1.42 10.01
C ALA A 123 -9.93 1.82 8.84
N LEU A 124 -9.35 2.15 7.68
CA LEU A 124 -10.10 2.44 6.47
C LEU A 124 -10.94 1.24 6.02
N ALA A 125 -10.36 0.02 6.03
CA ALA A 125 -11.08 -1.21 5.69
C ALA A 125 -12.29 -1.44 6.59
N PHE A 126 -12.13 -1.25 7.91
CA PHE A 126 -13.20 -1.38 8.88
C PHE A 126 -14.34 -0.38 8.63
N VAL A 127 -13.98 0.90 8.45
CA VAL A 127 -14.92 1.98 8.18
C VAL A 127 -15.72 1.71 6.89
N ILE A 128 -15.04 1.25 5.85
CA ILE A 128 -15.62 0.96 4.55
C ILE A 128 -16.51 -0.27 4.59
N PHE A 129 -16.13 -1.32 5.33
CA PHE A 129 -16.98 -2.48 5.55
C PHE A 129 -18.28 -2.10 6.27
N ARG A 130 -18.21 -1.20 7.25
CA ARG A 130 -19.40 -0.66 7.93
C ARG A 130 -20.29 0.11 6.95
N TRP A 131 -19.73 1.00 6.13
CA TRP A 131 -20.50 1.77 5.15
C TRP A 131 -21.20 0.90 4.11
N ASN A 132 -20.57 -0.20 3.67
CA ASN A 132 -21.20 -1.11 2.71
C ASN A 132 -22.45 -1.79 3.26
N ARG A 133 -22.47 -2.12 4.55
CA ARG A 133 -23.68 -2.67 5.20
C ARG A 133 -24.85 -1.68 5.17
N GLU A 134 -24.59 -0.38 5.14
CA GLU A 134 -25.61 0.68 5.10
C GLU A 134 -26.21 0.87 3.69
N ILE A 135 -25.45 0.59 2.62
CA ILE A 135 -25.84 0.88 1.22
C ILE A 135 -26.61 -0.28 0.57
N GLY A 136 -26.48 -1.51 1.10
CA GLY A 136 -27.15 -2.69 0.56
C GLY A 136 -26.64 -3.10 -0.83
N ALA A 137 -27.44 -3.89 -1.57
CA ALA A 137 -26.97 -4.59 -2.78
C ALA A 137 -26.59 -3.69 -3.97
N LYS A 138 -27.07 -2.43 -4.03
CA LYS A 138 -26.91 -1.56 -5.22
C LYS A 138 -25.50 -0.99 -5.41
N GLY A 139 -24.66 -0.99 -4.37
CA GLY A 139 -23.26 -0.51 -4.45
C GLY A 139 -22.20 -1.61 -4.60
N ASN A 140 -22.62 -2.88 -4.67
CA ASN A 140 -21.76 -4.02 -4.37
C ASN A 140 -20.62 -4.24 -5.39
N ASP A 141 -20.82 -3.94 -6.67
CA ASP A 141 -19.80 -4.22 -7.70
C ASP A 141 -18.64 -3.22 -7.69
N ILE A 142 -18.94 -1.93 -7.50
CA ILE A 142 -17.91 -0.90 -7.31
C ILE A 142 -17.13 -1.16 -6.02
N PHE A 143 -17.83 -1.63 -4.99
CA PHE A 143 -17.25 -1.97 -3.69
C PHE A 143 -16.30 -3.18 -3.74
N LYS A 144 -16.61 -4.21 -4.53
CA LYS A 144 -15.73 -5.38 -4.72
C LYS A 144 -14.37 -5.00 -5.29
N ILE A 145 -14.34 -4.12 -6.29
CA ILE A 145 -13.08 -3.63 -6.89
C ILE A 145 -12.24 -2.91 -5.84
N TYR A 146 -12.89 -2.03 -5.07
CA TYR A 146 -12.24 -1.32 -3.97
C TYR A 146 -11.64 -2.28 -2.94
N LEU A 147 -12.41 -3.26 -2.47
CA LEU A 147 -11.94 -4.27 -1.51
C LEU A 147 -10.76 -5.08 -2.05
N HIS A 148 -10.76 -5.39 -3.34
CA HIS A 148 -9.67 -6.14 -3.96
C HIS A 148 -8.35 -5.35 -3.93
N ILE A 149 -8.40 -4.06 -4.28
CA ILE A 149 -7.23 -3.18 -4.22
C ILE A 149 -6.78 -3.01 -2.76
N LEU A 150 -7.71 -2.81 -1.83
CA LEU A 150 -7.40 -2.66 -0.40
C LEU A 150 -6.74 -3.92 0.18
N LYS A 151 -7.23 -5.10 -0.18
CA LYS A 151 -6.62 -6.38 0.19
C LYS A 151 -5.19 -6.50 -0.34
N ALA A 152 -4.95 -6.10 -1.59
CA ALA A 152 -3.61 -6.09 -2.17
C ALA A 152 -2.67 -5.16 -1.39
N ILE A 153 -3.12 -3.97 -1.03
CA ILE A 153 -2.37 -3.00 -0.22
C ILE A 153 -2.02 -3.56 1.17
N LEU A 154 -2.96 -4.23 1.84
CA LEU A 154 -2.72 -4.85 3.15
C LEU A 154 -1.68 -5.98 3.06
N LEU A 155 -1.79 -6.85 2.04
CA LEU A 155 -0.82 -7.92 1.79
C LEU A 155 0.58 -7.36 1.47
N LEU A 156 0.65 -6.31 0.66
CA LEU A 156 1.90 -5.62 0.36
C LEU A 156 2.52 -5.02 1.63
N SER A 157 1.71 -4.44 2.52
CA SER A 157 2.17 -3.88 3.80
C SER A 157 2.83 -4.92 4.69
N ILE A 158 2.25 -6.13 4.74
CA ILE A 158 2.85 -7.28 5.44
C ILE A 158 4.18 -7.68 4.77
N GLY A 159 4.20 -7.76 3.44
CA GLY A 159 5.42 -8.04 2.68
C GLY A 159 6.54 -7.02 2.95
N MET A 160 6.20 -5.72 2.96
CA MET A 160 7.13 -4.64 3.29
C MET A 160 7.71 -4.81 4.70
N TRP A 161 6.87 -5.19 5.67
CA TRP A 161 7.30 -5.41 7.06
C TRP A 161 8.28 -6.58 7.17
N ILE A 162 7.96 -7.73 6.57
CA ILE A 162 8.83 -8.93 6.58
C ILE A 162 10.21 -8.58 5.99
N VAL A 163 10.21 -7.95 4.83
CA VAL A 163 11.43 -7.57 4.11
C VAL A 163 12.25 -6.57 4.95
N SER A 164 11.62 -5.54 5.51
CA SER A 164 12.32 -4.56 6.35
C SER A 164 12.88 -5.19 7.64
N HIS A 165 12.14 -6.11 8.25
CA HIS A 165 12.55 -6.79 9.49
C HIS A 165 13.76 -7.71 9.26
N GLU A 166 13.77 -8.48 8.17
CA GLU A 166 14.91 -9.33 7.85
C GLU A 166 16.19 -8.56 7.56
N GLU A 167 16.09 -7.41 6.90
CA GLU A 167 17.27 -6.60 6.61
C GLU A 167 17.89 -6.03 7.88
N LYS A 168 17.05 -5.59 8.82
CA LYS A 168 17.49 -5.16 10.14
C LYS A 168 18.26 -6.27 10.86
N LEU A 169 17.78 -7.52 10.80
CA LEU A 169 18.47 -8.67 11.40
C LEU A 169 19.82 -8.96 10.71
N LYS A 170 19.87 -8.91 9.37
CA LYS A 170 21.10 -9.11 8.60
C LYS A 170 22.15 -8.05 8.91
N ILE A 171 21.75 -6.78 9.06
CA ILE A 171 22.66 -5.68 9.40
C ILE A 171 23.16 -5.80 10.84
N LYS A 172 22.31 -6.20 11.79
CA LYS A 172 22.71 -6.43 13.19
C LYS A 172 23.80 -7.49 13.27
N LYS A 173 23.59 -8.66 12.66
CA LYS A 173 24.60 -9.74 12.60
C LYS A 173 25.93 -9.28 12.00
N LYS A 174 25.92 -8.40 10.99
CA LYS A 174 27.16 -7.92 10.34
C LYS A 174 27.94 -6.91 11.17
N ILE A 175 27.30 -6.27 12.15
CA ILE A 175 27.94 -5.30 13.04
C ILE A 175 28.48 -6.00 14.30
N ASP A 176 27.79 -7.03 14.79
CA ASP A 176 28.24 -7.78 15.98
C ASP A 176 29.46 -8.69 15.69
N PHE A 177 29.84 -8.86 14.42
CA PHE A 177 31.00 -9.66 13.96
C PHE A 177 32.26 -8.82 13.67
N HIS A 178 32.21 -7.50 13.84
CA HIS A 178 33.28 -6.57 13.47
C HIS A 178 33.63 -5.65 14.63
#